data_AF-Q9KJB3-F1
#
_entry.id   AF-Q9KJB3-F1
#
_cell.length_a   1.000
_cell.length_b   1.000
_cell.length_c   1.000
_cell.angle_alpha   90.00
_cell.angle_beta   90.00
_cell.angle_gamma   90.00
#
_symmetry.space_group_name_H-M   'P 1'
#
loop_
_entity.id
_entity.type
_entity.pdbx_description
1 polymer ?
#
loop_
_entity_poly.entity_id
_entity_poly.type
_entity_poly.pdbx_seq_one_letter_code
_entity_poly.pdbx_strand_id
1 'polypeptide(L)'
;KEPENMPKEWNQTYEPFRIAGNLYYVGTYDLASYLIVTDKGNILINTGTAESLPIIKANIQKLGFNYKDIKILLLTQAHYDHTGALQDLKTETAAKFYADKADADVLRTGGNSDYEMGKYGVTFKPVTPDKTLKDQDKITLGNTILTLLHHPGHTKGSCSFIFETKDEKRKYRVLIANMPSVIVDKKFSEVTAYPNIQSDYAYTFKAMKNLDFDLWVASHASQFDLHEKRKEGDPYNPQLFMDKQSYFQNLN
;
A
#
# COMPACT_ATOMS: atom_id res chain seq x y z
N LYS A 1 18.67 8.63 -4.13
CA LYS A 1 18.93 7.87 -5.37
C LYS A 1 18.36 6.48 -5.14
N GLU A 2 17.45 6.03 -6.00
CA GLU A 2 16.91 4.67 -5.91
C GLU A 2 18.02 3.64 -6.18
N PRO A 3 17.91 2.41 -5.65
CA PRO A 3 18.84 1.32 -5.95
C PRO A 3 18.97 1.07 -7.46
N GLU A 4 20.15 0.63 -7.88
CA GLU A 4 20.41 0.23 -9.27
C GLU A 4 19.83 -1.16 -9.56
N ASN A 5 19.51 -1.46 -10.83
CA ASN A 5 18.94 -2.74 -11.28
C ASN A 5 17.57 -3.11 -10.69
N MET A 6 16.63 -2.16 -10.64
CA MET A 6 15.25 -2.44 -10.24
C MET A 6 14.55 -3.42 -11.20
N PRO A 7 13.61 -4.26 -10.72
CA PRO A 7 12.80 -5.12 -11.57
C PRO A 7 12.08 -4.33 -12.67
N LYS A 8 12.00 -4.89 -13.87
CA LYS A 8 11.36 -4.23 -15.03
C LYS A 8 9.89 -3.91 -14.73
N GLU A 9 9.23 -4.85 -14.06
CA GLU A 9 7.81 -4.84 -13.74
C GLU A 9 7.42 -3.67 -12.82
N TRP A 10 8.38 -3.11 -12.08
CA TRP A 10 8.11 -2.03 -11.14
C TRP A 10 7.75 -0.72 -11.82
N ASN A 11 8.38 -0.42 -12.96
CA ASN A 11 8.13 0.79 -13.75
C ASN A 11 7.34 0.50 -15.03
N GLN A 12 6.95 -0.75 -15.26
CA GLN A 12 6.12 -1.13 -16.40
C GLN A 12 4.68 -0.65 -16.17
N THR A 13 4.08 -0.02 -17.18
CA THR A 13 2.68 0.41 -17.14
C THR A 13 1.73 -0.77 -17.04
N TYR A 14 0.59 -0.59 -16.37
CA TYR A 14 -0.53 -1.53 -16.37
C TYR A 14 -1.86 -0.79 -16.46
N GLU A 15 -2.81 -1.35 -17.21
CA GLU A 15 -4.13 -0.74 -17.38
C GLU A 15 -4.90 -0.69 -16.05
N PRO A 16 -5.41 0.49 -15.63
CA PRO A 16 -6.15 0.62 -14.38
C PRO A 16 -7.53 -0.02 -14.50
N PHE A 17 -8.04 -0.54 -13.40
CA PHE A 17 -9.33 -1.25 -13.40
C PHE A 17 -10.04 -1.12 -12.06
N ARG A 18 -11.34 -1.42 -12.06
CA ARG A 18 -12.18 -1.42 -10.85
C ARG A 18 -12.08 -2.78 -10.15
N ILE A 19 -11.62 -2.79 -8.91
CA ILE A 19 -11.49 -4.01 -8.09
C ILE A 19 -12.87 -4.39 -7.53
N ALA A 20 -13.47 -3.50 -6.73
CA ALA A 20 -14.77 -3.70 -6.10
C ALA A 20 -15.35 -2.36 -5.64
N GLY A 21 -16.65 -2.14 -5.86
CA GLY A 21 -17.32 -0.93 -5.36
C GLY A 21 -16.59 0.35 -5.78
N ASN A 22 -16.11 1.15 -4.83
CA ASN A 22 -15.36 2.39 -5.10
C ASN A 22 -13.83 2.25 -5.02
N LEU A 23 -13.31 1.02 -5.02
CA LEU A 23 -11.88 0.71 -5.03
C LEU A 23 -11.38 0.38 -6.44
N TYR A 24 -10.27 1.01 -6.82
CA TYR A 24 -9.63 0.88 -8.13
C TYR A 24 -8.14 0.59 -7.99
N TYR A 25 -7.62 -0.23 -8.89
CA TYR A 25 -6.18 -0.39 -9.09
C TYR A 25 -5.68 0.69 -10.06
N VAL A 26 -4.69 1.47 -9.63
CA VAL A 26 -4.06 2.54 -10.42
C VAL A 26 -2.53 2.45 -10.41
N GLY A 27 -1.98 1.37 -9.87
CA GLY A 27 -0.54 1.11 -9.78
C GLY A 27 0.13 0.79 -11.12
N THR A 28 1.39 0.39 -11.02
CA THR A 28 2.18 -0.13 -12.16
C THR A 28 1.89 -1.62 -12.35
N TYR A 29 2.69 -2.32 -13.15
CA TYR A 29 2.51 -3.76 -13.35
C TYR A 29 2.61 -4.52 -12.03
N ASP A 30 3.68 -4.32 -11.24
CA ASP A 30 3.83 -5.01 -9.94
C ASP A 30 3.66 -4.11 -8.72
N LEU A 31 3.91 -2.80 -8.80
CA LEU A 31 3.76 -1.91 -7.63
C LEU A 31 2.31 -1.43 -7.51
N ALA A 32 1.59 -2.01 -6.55
CA ALA A 32 0.17 -1.74 -6.39
C ALA A 32 -0.06 -0.36 -5.75
N SER A 33 -0.86 0.46 -6.44
CA SER A 33 -1.43 1.69 -5.92
C SER A 33 -2.94 1.63 -6.03
N TYR A 34 -3.63 2.03 -4.96
CA TYR A 34 -5.07 1.90 -4.84
C TYR A 34 -5.74 3.26 -4.72
N LEU A 35 -6.73 3.51 -5.58
CA LEU A 35 -7.58 4.69 -5.51
C LEU A 35 -8.93 4.30 -4.92
N ILE A 36 -9.37 5.02 -3.88
CA ILE A 36 -10.71 4.92 -3.32
C ILE A 36 -11.45 6.23 -3.57
N VAL A 37 -12.55 6.16 -4.32
CA VAL A 37 -13.30 7.33 -4.77
C VAL A 37 -14.51 7.58 -3.88
N THR A 38 -14.64 8.79 -3.32
CA THR A 38 -15.74 9.14 -2.40
C THR A 38 -16.46 10.40 -2.87
N ASP A 39 -17.61 10.71 -2.25
CA ASP A 39 -18.36 11.94 -2.50
C ASP A 39 -17.65 13.22 -1.98
N LYS A 40 -16.56 13.08 -1.20
CA LYS A 40 -15.76 14.18 -0.65
C LYS A 40 -14.33 14.23 -1.20
N GLY A 41 -14.06 13.50 -2.28
CA GLY A 41 -12.74 13.38 -2.91
C GLY A 41 -12.16 11.98 -2.80
N ASN A 42 -10.88 11.84 -3.12
CA ASN A 42 -10.24 10.53 -3.26
C ASN A 42 -9.22 10.24 -2.16
N ILE A 43 -9.03 8.96 -1.86
CA ILE A 43 -7.91 8.44 -1.06
C ILE A 43 -6.99 7.66 -2.00
N LEU A 44 -5.68 7.86 -1.90
CA LEU A 44 -4.69 7.04 -2.58
C LEU A 44 -3.82 6.30 -1.55
N ILE A 45 -3.70 4.99 -1.70
CA ILE A 45 -2.85 4.13 -0.86
C ILE A 45 -1.71 3.61 -1.72
N ASN A 46 -0.48 3.79 -1.22
CA ASN A 46 0.77 3.51 -1.93
C ASN A 46 0.94 4.31 -3.22
N THR A 47 2.16 4.30 -3.72
CA THR A 47 2.51 4.89 -5.01
C THR A 47 3.25 3.88 -5.88
N GLY A 48 4.54 4.06 -6.01
CA GLY A 48 5.48 3.22 -6.74
C GLY A 48 6.88 3.80 -6.48
N THR A 49 7.81 3.55 -7.39
CA THR A 49 9.05 4.33 -7.51
C THR A 49 8.78 5.80 -7.89
N ALA A 50 9.81 6.63 -7.97
CA ALA A 50 9.70 7.99 -8.47
C ALA A 50 9.13 8.06 -9.90
N GLU A 51 9.48 7.09 -10.77
CA GLU A 51 9.01 7.02 -12.16
C GLU A 51 7.53 6.61 -12.29
N SER A 52 6.92 6.10 -11.21
CA SER A 52 5.50 5.74 -11.20
C SER A 52 4.55 6.95 -11.24
N LEU A 53 5.01 8.15 -10.88
CA LEU A 53 4.17 9.37 -10.81
C LEU A 53 3.35 9.63 -12.08
N PRO A 54 3.95 9.73 -13.30
CA PRO A 54 3.17 9.92 -14.52
C PRO A 54 2.22 8.76 -14.82
N ILE A 55 2.60 7.52 -14.48
CA ILE A 55 1.78 6.32 -14.70
C ILE A 55 0.51 6.38 -13.84
N ILE A 56 0.65 6.61 -12.53
CA ILE A 56 -0.48 6.70 -11.61
C ILE A 56 -1.42 7.85 -12.01
N LYS A 57 -0.87 9.03 -12.38
CA LYS A 57 -1.67 10.18 -12.84
C LYS A 57 -2.48 9.83 -14.10
N ALA A 58 -1.84 9.19 -15.09
CA ALA A 58 -2.50 8.74 -16.31
C ALA A 58 -3.56 7.67 -16.02
N ASN A 59 -3.29 6.75 -15.10
CA ASN A 59 -4.21 5.69 -14.70
C ASN A 59 -5.48 6.23 -14.03
N ILE A 60 -5.33 7.18 -13.10
CA ILE A 60 -6.46 7.87 -12.47
C ILE A 60 -7.31 8.60 -13.54
N GLN A 61 -6.65 9.31 -14.48
CA GLN A 61 -7.33 10.00 -15.57
C GLN A 61 -8.06 9.04 -16.52
N LYS A 62 -7.45 7.89 -16.86
CA LYS A 62 -8.05 6.87 -17.74
C LYS A 62 -9.33 6.27 -17.17
N LEU A 63 -9.46 6.21 -15.84
CA LEU A 63 -10.70 5.83 -15.16
C LEU A 63 -11.75 6.96 -15.09
N GLY A 64 -11.45 8.15 -15.61
CA GLY A 64 -12.34 9.31 -15.56
C GLY A 64 -12.29 10.11 -14.25
N PHE A 65 -11.30 9.86 -13.39
CA PHE A 65 -11.11 10.60 -12.14
C PHE A 65 -10.00 11.66 -12.27
N ASN A 66 -10.00 12.63 -11.36
CA ASN A 66 -8.96 13.65 -11.30
C ASN A 66 -8.04 13.41 -10.10
N TYR A 67 -6.74 13.25 -10.32
CA TYR A 67 -5.78 13.06 -9.22
C TYR A 67 -5.68 14.28 -8.30
N LYS A 68 -6.05 15.49 -8.76
CA LYS A 68 -6.14 16.69 -7.91
C LYS A 68 -7.25 16.59 -6.86
N ASP A 69 -8.17 15.65 -7.00
CA ASP A 69 -9.23 15.40 -6.00
C ASP A 69 -8.78 14.45 -4.89
N ILE A 70 -7.54 13.95 -4.91
CA ILE A 70 -6.95 13.22 -3.78
C ILE A 70 -6.89 14.16 -2.57
N LYS A 71 -7.52 13.74 -1.46
CA LYS A 71 -7.54 14.46 -0.18
C LYS A 71 -6.65 13.79 0.87
N ILE A 72 -6.49 12.47 0.77
CA ILE A 72 -5.72 11.68 1.73
C ILE A 72 -4.76 10.76 0.97
N LEU A 73 -3.49 10.79 1.37
CA LEU A 73 -2.44 9.84 0.98
C LEU A 73 -2.16 8.90 2.16
N LEU A 74 -2.04 7.61 1.88
CA LEU A 74 -1.76 6.54 2.85
C LEU A 74 -0.65 5.62 2.33
N LEU A 75 -0.05 4.86 3.23
CA LEU A 75 0.97 3.84 2.92
C LEU A 75 0.72 2.56 3.68
N THR A 76 1.09 1.45 3.06
CA THR A 76 1.20 0.13 3.69
C THR A 76 2.60 -0.16 4.23
N GLN A 77 3.63 0.48 3.68
CA GLN A 77 5.03 0.35 4.11
C GLN A 77 5.85 1.58 3.66
N ALA A 78 6.95 1.87 4.36
CA ALA A 78 7.80 3.04 4.10
C ALA A 78 9.07 2.74 3.26
N HIS A 79 8.94 1.91 2.23
CA HIS A 79 10.00 1.66 1.24
C HIS A 79 9.80 2.43 -0.06
N TYR A 80 10.91 2.67 -0.78
CA TYR A 80 10.94 3.58 -1.94
C TYR A 80 10.04 3.15 -3.10
N ASP A 81 9.79 1.85 -3.21
CA ASP A 81 8.89 1.24 -4.19
C ASP A 81 7.40 1.46 -3.86
N HIS A 82 7.08 2.02 -2.70
CA HIS A 82 5.73 2.45 -2.34
C HIS A 82 5.64 3.95 -2.04
N THR A 83 6.78 4.62 -1.81
CA THR A 83 6.86 6.03 -1.40
C THR A 83 7.50 6.97 -2.43
N GLY A 84 8.03 6.45 -3.54
CA GLY A 84 8.86 7.20 -4.48
C GLY A 84 8.17 8.44 -5.08
N ALA A 85 6.87 8.35 -5.37
CA ALA A 85 6.08 9.47 -5.91
C ALA A 85 5.26 10.24 -4.83
N LEU A 86 5.42 9.89 -3.55
CA LEU A 86 4.54 10.36 -2.48
C LEU A 86 4.69 11.88 -2.21
N GLN A 87 5.93 12.40 -2.15
CA GLN A 87 6.18 13.82 -1.92
C GLN A 87 5.70 14.69 -3.10
N ASP A 88 5.81 14.18 -4.33
CA ASP A 88 5.34 14.88 -5.52
C ASP A 88 3.81 14.95 -5.54
N LEU A 89 3.13 13.83 -5.32
CA LEU A 89 1.67 13.80 -5.18
C LEU A 89 1.20 14.71 -4.05
N LYS A 90 1.85 14.69 -2.88
CA LYS A 90 1.51 15.56 -1.76
C LYS A 90 1.61 17.04 -2.14
N THR A 91 2.69 17.43 -2.82
CA THR A 91 2.92 18.81 -3.25
C THR A 91 1.92 19.24 -4.34
N GLU A 92 1.70 18.38 -5.34
CA GLU A 92 0.84 18.68 -6.47
C GLU A 92 -0.65 18.74 -6.12
N THR A 93 -1.10 17.97 -5.13
CA THR A 93 -2.53 17.86 -4.76
C THR A 93 -2.90 18.62 -3.48
N ALA A 94 -1.89 19.01 -2.69
CA ALA A 94 -2.06 19.48 -1.31
C ALA A 94 -2.84 18.50 -0.40
N ALA A 95 -2.88 17.22 -0.76
CA ALA A 95 -3.48 16.16 0.04
C ALA A 95 -2.77 16.02 1.40
N LYS A 96 -3.52 15.56 2.40
CA LYS A 96 -2.98 15.23 3.72
C LYS A 96 -2.37 13.84 3.69
N PHE A 97 -1.14 13.71 4.16
CA PHE A 97 -0.46 12.42 4.24
C PHE A 97 -0.55 11.87 5.66
N TYR A 98 -1.17 10.70 5.81
CA TYR A 98 -1.23 9.98 7.08
C TYR A 98 -0.43 8.69 6.99
N ALA A 99 0.34 8.39 8.03
CA ALA A 99 1.19 7.21 8.10
C ALA A 99 1.12 6.57 9.48
N ASP A 100 1.45 5.28 9.57
CA ASP A 100 1.73 4.65 10.85
C ASP A 100 2.83 5.42 11.59
N LYS A 101 2.64 5.63 12.90
CA LYS A 101 3.58 6.36 13.74
C LYS A 101 4.99 5.75 13.71
N ALA A 102 5.12 4.42 13.60
CA ALA A 102 6.41 3.74 13.70
C ALA A 102 7.31 3.93 12.47
N ASP A 103 6.74 4.30 11.31
CA ASP A 103 7.50 4.61 10.09
C ASP A 103 7.77 6.11 9.88
N ALA A 104 7.32 6.97 10.79
CA ALA A 104 7.38 8.42 10.62
C ALA A 104 8.82 8.95 10.41
N ASP A 105 9.81 8.37 11.07
CA ASP A 105 11.21 8.80 10.94
C ASP A 105 11.84 8.33 9.62
N VAL A 106 11.53 7.11 9.16
CA VAL A 106 11.94 6.60 7.85
C VAL A 106 11.45 7.53 6.75
N LEU A 107 10.19 7.96 6.83
CA LEU A 107 9.57 8.89 5.89
C LEU A 107 10.23 10.28 5.90
N ARG A 108 10.48 10.86 7.08
CA ARG A 108 11.14 12.17 7.24
C ARG A 108 12.59 12.18 6.75
N THR A 109 13.24 11.02 6.75
CA THR A 109 14.64 10.87 6.35
C THR A 109 14.80 10.30 4.94
N GLY A 110 13.69 10.01 4.24
CA GLY A 110 13.71 9.47 2.88
C GLY A 110 14.35 8.09 2.78
N GLY A 111 14.19 7.26 3.81
CA GLY A 111 14.75 5.90 3.89
C GLY A 111 16.04 5.79 4.71
N ASN A 112 16.72 6.90 5.00
CA ASN A 112 18.05 6.85 5.62
C ASN A 112 18.07 6.29 7.06
N SER A 113 16.95 6.35 7.79
CA SER A 113 16.80 5.75 9.13
C SER A 113 16.17 4.36 9.11
N ASP A 114 15.90 3.81 7.94
CA ASP A 114 15.37 2.45 7.80
C ASP A 114 16.40 1.42 8.32
N TYR A 115 15.91 0.34 8.92
CA TYR A 115 16.74 -0.66 9.58
C TYR A 115 17.51 -1.57 8.59
N GLU A 116 17.08 -1.63 7.34
CA GLU A 116 17.72 -2.39 6.26
C GLU A 116 17.98 -1.52 5.03
N MET A 117 17.00 -0.71 4.61
CA MET A 117 17.11 0.15 3.43
C MET A 117 18.01 1.38 3.66
N GLY A 118 18.32 1.72 4.91
CA GLY A 118 19.20 2.83 5.26
C GLY A 118 20.61 2.70 4.69
N LYS A 119 21.06 1.46 4.37
CA LYS A 119 22.34 1.21 3.70
C LYS A 119 22.43 1.81 2.29
N TYR A 120 21.30 2.14 1.66
CA TYR A 120 21.22 2.83 0.37
C TYR A 120 21.10 4.36 0.51
N GLY A 121 21.11 4.89 1.73
CA GLY A 121 20.97 6.32 2.01
C GLY A 121 19.54 6.81 1.77
N VAL A 122 19.41 7.99 1.14
CA VAL A 122 18.10 8.56 0.78
C VAL A 122 17.60 7.92 -0.51
N THR A 123 16.66 6.98 -0.44
CA THR A 123 16.13 6.23 -1.60
C THR A 123 14.88 6.87 -2.21
N PHE A 124 14.12 7.65 -1.45
CA PHE A 124 12.95 8.38 -1.93
C PHE A 124 12.95 9.83 -1.41
N LYS A 125 12.15 10.72 -2.02
CA LYS A 125 12.01 12.10 -1.58
C LYS A 125 11.43 12.13 -0.16
N PRO A 126 12.14 12.68 0.85
CA PRO A 126 11.61 12.74 2.21
C PRO A 126 10.26 13.44 2.27
N VAL A 127 9.37 12.91 3.11
CA VAL A 127 8.01 13.41 3.25
C VAL A 127 7.60 13.38 4.71
N THR A 128 6.99 14.46 5.19
CA THR A 128 6.52 14.57 6.57
C THR A 128 5.03 14.20 6.65
N PRO A 129 4.61 13.22 7.47
CA PRO A 129 3.20 12.96 7.74
C PRO A 129 2.51 14.18 8.37
N ASP A 130 1.33 14.54 7.87
CA ASP A 130 0.44 15.53 8.51
C ASP A 130 -0.23 14.95 9.76
N LYS A 131 -0.40 13.61 9.81
CA LYS A 131 -0.92 12.87 10.95
C LYS A 131 -0.22 11.53 11.07
N THR A 132 0.14 11.15 12.29
CA THR A 132 0.57 9.78 12.61
C THR A 132 -0.58 8.98 13.17
N LEU A 133 -0.71 7.75 12.73
CA LEU A 133 -1.76 6.81 13.11
C LEU A 133 -1.18 5.70 14.00
N LYS A 134 -2.06 5.06 14.76
CA LYS A 134 -1.79 3.82 15.51
C LYS A 134 -2.75 2.73 15.07
N ASP A 135 -2.49 1.51 15.53
CA ASP A 135 -3.38 0.38 15.35
C ASP A 135 -4.84 0.74 15.68
N GLN A 136 -5.76 0.28 14.84
CA GLN A 136 -7.20 0.51 14.92
C GLN A 136 -7.68 1.96 14.71
N ASP A 137 -6.79 2.91 14.41
CA ASP A 137 -7.20 4.27 14.07
C ASP A 137 -8.07 4.29 12.81
N LYS A 138 -9.10 5.15 12.83
CA LYS A 138 -10.03 5.32 11.71
C LYS A 138 -9.64 6.52 10.84
N ILE A 139 -9.71 6.32 9.53
CA ILE A 139 -9.54 7.34 8.50
C ILE A 139 -10.86 7.48 7.75
N THR A 140 -11.48 8.66 7.81
CA THR A 140 -12.80 8.91 7.21
C THR A 140 -12.69 9.96 6.12
N LEU A 141 -13.26 9.67 4.95
CA LEU A 141 -13.50 10.64 3.89
C LEU A 141 -14.86 10.35 3.25
N GLY A 142 -15.79 11.31 3.36
CA GLY A 142 -17.17 11.10 2.93
C GLY A 142 -17.82 9.93 3.67
N ASN A 143 -18.44 9.03 2.90
CA ASN A 143 -19.08 7.83 3.42
C ASN A 143 -18.12 6.63 3.66
N THR A 144 -16.83 6.79 3.37
CA THR A 144 -15.84 5.70 3.43
C THR A 144 -15.03 5.82 4.71
N ILE A 145 -14.89 4.70 5.44
CA ILE A 145 -14.12 4.61 6.68
C ILE A 145 -13.13 3.45 6.56
N LEU A 146 -11.84 3.77 6.59
CA LEU A 146 -10.75 2.80 6.68
C LEU A 146 -10.33 2.64 8.13
N THR A 147 -9.94 1.44 8.51
CA THR A 147 -9.24 1.16 9.78
C THR A 147 -7.81 0.74 9.44
N LEU A 148 -6.82 1.40 10.05
CA LEU A 148 -5.43 0.97 9.97
C LEU A 148 -5.22 -0.24 10.89
N LEU A 149 -4.59 -1.28 10.35
CA LEU A 149 -4.17 -2.47 11.09
C LEU A 149 -2.64 -2.45 11.15
N HIS A 150 -2.08 -2.23 12.33
CA HIS A 150 -0.63 -2.19 12.52
C HIS A 150 -0.08 -3.60 12.32
N HIS A 151 0.75 -3.81 11.30
CA HIS A 151 1.33 -5.11 10.93
C HIS A 151 2.85 -4.96 10.74
N PRO A 152 3.58 -4.67 11.83
CA PRO A 152 5.01 -4.38 11.79
C PRO A 152 5.84 -5.61 11.44
N GLY A 153 7.10 -5.38 11.06
CA GLY A 153 8.06 -6.42 10.73
C GLY A 153 8.77 -6.10 9.41
N HIS A 154 8.01 -5.97 8.32
CA HIS A 154 8.56 -5.63 7.00
C HIS A 154 9.20 -4.23 7.03
N THR A 155 8.44 -3.24 7.53
CA THR A 155 8.96 -1.99 8.09
C THR A 155 8.53 -1.89 9.56
N LYS A 156 9.04 -0.91 10.31
CA LYS A 156 8.65 -0.73 11.72
C LYS A 156 7.18 -0.35 11.86
N GLY A 157 6.64 0.36 10.87
CA GLY A 157 5.25 0.79 10.77
C GLY A 157 4.51 0.23 9.57
N SER A 158 4.92 -0.94 9.04
CA SER A 158 4.13 -1.58 7.99
C SER A 158 2.73 -1.87 8.52
N CYS A 159 1.72 -1.67 7.68
CA CYS A 159 0.33 -1.75 8.06
C CYS A 159 -0.56 -2.19 6.90
N SER A 160 -1.72 -2.72 7.25
CA SER A 160 -2.80 -3.00 6.30
C SER A 160 -3.96 -2.04 6.52
N PHE A 161 -4.85 -1.95 5.55
CA PHE A 161 -6.12 -1.24 5.71
C PHE A 161 -7.29 -2.18 5.51
N ILE A 162 -8.30 -2.06 6.38
CA ILE A 162 -9.57 -2.77 6.22
C ILE A 162 -10.73 -1.78 6.17
N PHE A 163 -11.64 -1.97 5.22
CA PHE A 163 -12.79 -1.09 5.03
C PHE A 163 -13.95 -1.79 4.33
N GLU A 164 -15.14 -1.20 4.38
CA GLU A 164 -16.28 -1.64 3.58
C GLU A 164 -16.44 -0.77 2.34
N THR A 165 -16.71 -1.41 1.20
CA THR A 165 -17.20 -0.77 -0.02
C THR A 165 -18.46 -1.47 -0.51
N LYS A 166 -19.14 -0.90 -1.52
CA LYS A 166 -20.31 -1.52 -2.14
C LYS A 166 -20.42 -1.18 -3.62
N ASP A 167 -21.04 -2.08 -4.36
CA ASP A 167 -21.63 -1.78 -5.66
C ASP A 167 -23.16 -1.88 -5.60
N GLU A 168 -23.83 -1.93 -6.75
CA GLU A 168 -25.29 -2.04 -6.84
C GLU A 168 -25.82 -3.37 -6.29
N LYS A 169 -24.98 -4.41 -6.19
CA LYS A 169 -25.38 -5.77 -5.80
C LYS A 169 -25.16 -6.05 -4.33
N ARG A 170 -24.01 -5.64 -3.78
CA ARG A 170 -23.63 -6.03 -2.41
C ARG A 170 -22.56 -5.13 -1.80
N LYS A 171 -22.35 -5.32 -0.49
CA LYS A 171 -21.19 -4.80 0.23
C LYS A 171 -20.00 -5.78 0.13
N TYR A 172 -18.81 -5.25 0.33
CA TYR A 172 -17.56 -5.99 0.39
C TYR A 172 -16.70 -5.44 1.53
N ARG A 173 -16.24 -6.31 2.41
CA ARG A 173 -15.18 -6.01 3.36
C ARG A 173 -13.83 -6.27 2.69
N VAL A 174 -13.06 -5.23 2.42
CA VAL A 174 -11.78 -5.32 1.69
C VAL A 174 -10.60 -5.21 2.64
N LEU A 175 -9.64 -6.11 2.50
CA LEU A 175 -8.31 -6.02 3.10
C LEU A 175 -7.28 -5.59 2.03
N ILE A 176 -6.60 -4.47 2.25
CA ILE A 176 -5.38 -4.11 1.53
C ILE A 176 -4.22 -4.49 2.43
N ALA A 177 -3.58 -5.63 2.14
CA ALA A 177 -2.60 -6.26 2.99
C ALA A 177 -1.16 -5.82 2.68
N ASN A 178 -0.36 -5.53 3.71
CA ASN A 178 1.08 -5.62 3.58
C ASN A 178 1.55 -7.03 3.99
N MET A 179 1.96 -7.86 3.04
CA MET A 179 2.41 -9.22 3.36
C MET A 179 3.72 -9.19 4.20
N PRO A 180 3.84 -9.99 5.27
CA PRO A 180 4.95 -9.88 6.23
C PRO A 180 6.20 -10.64 5.76
N SER A 181 6.73 -10.28 4.59
CA SER A 181 7.98 -10.85 4.06
C SER A 181 9.20 -10.30 4.81
N VAL A 182 10.20 -11.16 5.02
CA VAL A 182 11.47 -10.82 5.67
C VAL A 182 12.46 -10.32 4.62
N ILE A 183 13.04 -9.14 4.83
CA ILE A 183 13.99 -8.50 3.90
C ILE A 183 15.46 -8.58 4.34
N VAL A 184 15.73 -9.12 5.54
CA VAL A 184 17.08 -9.24 6.09
C VAL A 184 17.61 -10.65 5.88
N ASP A 185 18.88 -10.77 5.48
CA ASP A 185 19.56 -12.06 5.32
C ASP A 185 20.16 -12.58 6.65
N LYS A 186 20.41 -11.67 7.60
CA LYS A 186 21.00 -11.98 8.92
C LYS A 186 19.95 -12.40 9.94
N LYS A 187 20.40 -13.04 11.02
CA LYS A 187 19.51 -13.43 12.13
C LYS A 187 18.88 -12.20 12.78
N PHE A 188 17.64 -12.32 13.23
CA PHE A 188 16.94 -11.22 13.93
C PHE A 188 17.67 -10.68 15.16
N SER A 189 18.39 -11.53 15.90
CA SER A 189 19.23 -11.10 17.03
C SER A 189 20.38 -10.14 16.64
N GLU A 190 20.75 -10.10 15.36
CA GLU A 190 21.82 -9.25 14.80
C GLU A 190 21.26 -7.93 14.21
N VAL A 191 19.94 -7.73 14.23
CA VAL A 191 19.27 -6.52 13.73
C VAL A 191 19.10 -5.51 14.87
N THR A 192 20.21 -5.00 15.40
CA THR A 192 20.20 -4.07 16.55
C THR A 192 19.49 -2.74 16.26
N ALA A 193 19.38 -2.33 14.99
CA ALA A 193 18.62 -1.15 14.56
C ALA A 193 17.10 -1.32 14.70
N TYR A 194 16.60 -2.55 14.88
CA TYR A 194 15.20 -2.86 15.12
C TYR A 194 15.05 -3.96 16.19
N PRO A 195 15.21 -3.60 17.48
CA PRO A 195 15.27 -4.58 18.58
C PRO A 195 14.05 -5.49 18.71
N ASN A 196 12.87 -5.01 18.29
CA ASN A 196 11.60 -5.73 18.42
C ASN A 196 11.23 -6.54 17.16
N ILE A 197 12.10 -6.64 16.15
CA ILE A 197 11.77 -7.27 14.85
C ILE A 197 11.12 -8.65 15.00
N GLN A 198 11.66 -9.51 15.87
CA GLN A 198 11.16 -10.86 16.07
C GLN A 198 9.76 -10.88 16.72
N SER A 199 9.53 -10.05 17.75
CA SER A 199 8.22 -9.97 18.40
C SER A 199 7.17 -9.34 17.49
N ASP A 200 7.57 -8.38 16.68
CA ASP A 200 6.69 -7.65 15.75
C ASP A 200 6.21 -8.57 14.63
N TYR A 201 7.11 -9.36 14.00
CA TYR A 201 6.68 -10.40 13.07
C TYR A 201 5.75 -11.43 13.73
N ALA A 202 6.09 -11.92 14.93
CA ALA A 202 5.25 -12.90 15.62
C ALA A 202 3.83 -12.37 15.91
N TYR A 203 3.73 -11.09 16.28
CA TYR A 203 2.45 -10.40 16.42
C TYR A 203 1.72 -10.32 15.09
N THR A 204 2.38 -9.85 14.03
CA THR A 204 1.78 -9.65 12.70
C THR A 204 1.23 -10.94 12.12
N PHE A 205 2.00 -12.05 12.12
CA PHE A 205 1.51 -13.34 11.65
C PHE A 205 0.27 -13.81 12.42
N LYS A 206 0.26 -13.62 13.75
CA LYS A 206 -0.91 -13.97 14.58
C LYS A 206 -2.11 -13.08 14.26
N ALA A 207 -1.93 -11.77 14.12
CA ALA A 207 -3.01 -10.82 13.83
C ALA A 207 -3.62 -11.10 12.45
N MET A 208 -2.79 -11.22 11.42
CA MET A 208 -3.19 -11.45 10.03
C MET A 208 -3.96 -12.78 9.85
N LYS A 209 -3.58 -13.85 10.57
CA LYS A 209 -4.30 -15.14 10.54
C LYS A 209 -5.73 -15.07 11.09
N ASN A 210 -6.07 -14.04 11.86
CA ASN A 210 -7.38 -13.87 12.49
C ASN A 210 -8.27 -12.81 11.82
N LEU A 211 -7.88 -12.29 10.65
CA LEU A 211 -8.67 -11.30 9.93
C LEU A 211 -9.86 -11.93 9.21
N ASP A 212 -10.99 -11.21 9.21
CA ASP A 212 -12.15 -11.51 8.38
C ASP A 212 -12.36 -10.39 7.35
N PHE A 213 -12.48 -10.78 6.08
CA PHE A 213 -12.62 -9.92 4.92
C PHE A 213 -13.25 -10.72 3.77
N ASP A 214 -13.94 -10.08 2.83
CA ASP A 214 -14.47 -10.71 1.62
C ASP A 214 -13.44 -10.75 0.49
N LEU A 215 -12.66 -9.67 0.36
CA LEU A 215 -11.70 -9.44 -0.72
C LEU A 215 -10.34 -9.12 -0.12
N TRP A 216 -9.25 -9.55 -0.77
CA TRP A 216 -7.92 -9.13 -0.41
C TRP A 216 -7.07 -8.77 -1.64
N VAL A 217 -6.19 -7.80 -1.44
CA VAL A 217 -5.14 -7.37 -2.36
C VAL A 217 -3.89 -7.04 -1.54
N ALA A 218 -2.74 -6.85 -2.17
CA ALA A 218 -1.49 -6.61 -1.46
C ALA A 218 -0.56 -5.60 -2.14
N SER A 219 0.45 -5.11 -1.42
CA SER A 219 1.39 -4.07 -1.90
C SER A 219 2.05 -4.39 -3.24
N HIS A 220 2.25 -5.68 -3.58
CA HIS A 220 2.68 -6.11 -4.91
C HIS A 220 1.62 -6.94 -5.63
N ALA A 221 1.48 -6.72 -6.95
CA ALA A 221 0.54 -7.43 -7.80
C ALA A 221 0.77 -8.95 -7.81
N SER A 222 2.04 -9.35 -7.79
CA SER A 222 2.48 -10.75 -7.70
C SER A 222 2.04 -11.44 -6.40
N GLN A 223 1.91 -10.73 -5.28
CA GLN A 223 1.54 -11.33 -3.99
C GLN A 223 0.10 -11.83 -3.93
N PHE A 224 -0.77 -11.33 -4.81
CA PHE A 224 -2.16 -11.75 -4.93
C PHE A 224 -2.48 -12.22 -6.36
N ASP A 225 -1.47 -12.67 -7.10
CA ASP A 225 -1.57 -13.33 -8.41
C ASP A 225 -2.39 -12.53 -9.45
N LEU A 226 -2.29 -11.19 -9.44
CA LEU A 226 -3.12 -10.31 -10.27
C LEU A 226 -3.13 -10.72 -11.75
N HIS A 227 -1.95 -11.00 -12.30
CA HIS A 227 -1.77 -11.27 -13.73
C HIS A 227 -2.16 -12.70 -14.14
N GLU A 228 -2.32 -13.61 -13.19
CA GLU A 228 -2.91 -14.93 -13.40
C GLU A 228 -4.43 -14.84 -13.35
N LYS A 229 -4.97 -14.02 -12.45
CA LYS A 229 -6.42 -13.83 -12.24
C LYS A 229 -7.11 -13.05 -13.37
N ARG A 230 -6.41 -12.10 -14.00
CA ARG A 230 -6.98 -11.26 -15.08
C ARG A 230 -5.96 -10.78 -16.10
N LYS A 231 -6.48 -10.39 -17.27
CA LYS A 231 -5.77 -9.64 -18.31
C LYS A 231 -6.30 -8.21 -18.42
N GLU A 232 -5.51 -7.33 -19.03
CA GLU A 232 -5.95 -5.98 -19.37
C GLU A 232 -7.20 -6.03 -20.27
N GLY A 233 -8.14 -5.10 -20.08
CA GLY A 233 -9.45 -5.13 -20.72
C GLY A 233 -10.52 -6.04 -20.09
N ASP A 234 -10.17 -6.94 -19.16
CA ASP A 234 -11.17 -7.82 -18.53
C ASP A 234 -12.25 -7.01 -17.78
N PRO A 235 -13.53 -7.43 -17.82
CA PRO A 235 -14.65 -6.71 -17.23
C PRO A 235 -14.60 -6.72 -15.69
N TYR A 236 -15.42 -5.87 -15.08
CA TYR A 236 -15.57 -5.79 -13.62
C TYR A 236 -15.99 -7.15 -13.02
N ASN A 237 -15.11 -7.72 -12.19
CA ASN A 237 -15.31 -9.03 -11.56
C ASN A 237 -14.63 -9.11 -10.16
N PRO A 238 -15.30 -8.63 -9.09
CA PRO A 238 -14.75 -8.67 -7.73
C PRO A 238 -14.41 -10.09 -7.25
N GLN A 239 -15.09 -11.12 -7.77
CA GLN A 239 -14.91 -12.51 -7.33
C GLN A 239 -13.47 -13.01 -7.52
N LEU A 240 -12.70 -12.41 -8.44
CA LEU A 240 -11.29 -12.72 -8.65
C LEU A 240 -10.44 -12.50 -7.39
N PHE A 241 -10.84 -11.59 -6.51
CA PHE A 241 -10.08 -11.23 -5.30
C PHE A 241 -10.69 -11.82 -4.02
N MET A 242 -11.66 -12.74 -4.14
CA MET A 242 -12.31 -13.43 -3.00
C MET A 242 -11.63 -14.74 -2.61
N ASP A 243 -10.41 -14.97 -3.09
CA ASP A 243 -9.62 -16.18 -2.87
C ASP A 243 -8.96 -16.18 -1.49
N LYS A 244 -9.77 -16.15 -0.42
CA LYS A 244 -9.28 -16.14 0.97
C LYS A 244 -8.29 -17.27 1.27
N GLN A 245 -8.45 -18.43 0.63
CA GLN A 245 -7.54 -19.56 0.82
C GLN A 245 -6.12 -19.23 0.33
N SER A 246 -5.97 -18.53 -0.80
CA SER A 246 -4.64 -18.09 -1.30
C SER A 246 -3.97 -17.15 -0.30
N TYR A 247 -4.72 -16.19 0.27
CA TYR A 247 -4.21 -15.33 1.35
C TYR A 247 -3.62 -16.13 2.51
N PHE A 248 -4.38 -17.09 3.05
CA PHE A 248 -3.93 -17.89 4.20
C PHE A 248 -2.80 -18.86 3.84
N GLN A 249 -2.74 -19.33 2.59
CA GLN A 249 -1.63 -20.14 2.09
C GLN A 249 -0.34 -19.31 1.99
N ASN A 250 -0.43 -18.10 1.43
CA ASN A 250 0.72 -17.19 1.32
C ASN A 250 1.20 -16.65 2.68
N LEU A 251 0.33 -16.63 3.68
CA LEU A 251 0.66 -16.20 5.05
C LEU A 251 1.28 -17.30 5.90
N ASN A 252 1.14 -18.58 5.53
CA ASN A 252 1.52 -19.72 6.36
C ASN A 252 2.91 -20.26 6.05
#